data_AF-A0A2E3QBP7-F1
#
_entry.id   AF-A0A2E3QBP7-F1
#
_cell.length_a   1.000
_cell.length_b   1.000
_cell.length_c   1.000
_cell.angle_alpha   90.00
_cell.angle_beta   90.00
_cell.angle_gamma   90.00
#
_symmetry.space_group_name_H-M   'P 1'
#
loop_
_entity.id
_entity.type
_entity.pdbx_description
1 polymer ?
#
loop_
_entity_poly.entity_id
_entity_poly.type
_entity_poly.pdbx_seq_one_letter_code
_entity_poly.pdbx_strand_id
1 'polypeptide(L)'
;MAGPKDVIPVAPLEAVLLITLAGHRLATDEILMEALWPHPDDMPDYWADQIKVRVCKLKKQLKQVGATEQIVNEFGRGYWLRRTAI
;
A
#
# COMPACT_ATOMS: atom_id res chain seq x y z
N MET A 1 24.50 0.10 -2.18
CA MET A 1 24.09 -0.63 -3.40
C MET A 1 23.19 -1.76 -2.96
N ALA A 2 21.95 -1.81 -3.46
CA ALA A 2 21.03 -2.92 -3.21
C ALA A 2 21.53 -4.17 -3.94
N GLY A 3 21.66 -5.29 -3.23
CA GLY A 3 22.00 -6.59 -3.81
C GLY A 3 20.81 -7.18 -4.58
N PRO A 4 21.02 -8.27 -5.36
CA PRO A 4 19.96 -8.90 -6.15
C PRO A 4 18.79 -9.47 -5.31
N LYS A 5 18.92 -9.54 -3.98
CA LYS A 5 17.84 -9.92 -3.06
C LYS A 5 17.02 -8.74 -2.53
N ASP A 6 17.47 -7.51 -2.79
CA ASP A 6 16.86 -6.27 -2.28
C ASP A 6 15.92 -5.63 -3.32
N VAL A 7 15.81 -6.23 -4.51
CA VAL A 7 14.91 -5.78 -5.58
C VAL A 7 13.83 -6.83 -5.79
N ILE A 8 12.57 -6.42 -5.66
CA ILE A 8 11.41 -7.27 -5.88
C ILE A 8 10.51 -6.67 -6.96
N PRO A 9 9.87 -7.51 -7.79
CA PRO A 9 8.84 -7.03 -8.69
C PRO A 9 7.63 -6.57 -7.88
N VAL A 10 7.16 -5.35 -8.16
CA VAL A 10 5.94 -4.78 -7.61
C VAL A 10 4.96 -4.61 -8.76
N ALA A 11 3.74 -5.12 -8.61
CA ALA A 11 2.73 -4.96 -9.64
C ALA A 11 2.16 -3.52 -9.60
N PRO A 12 1.60 -3.02 -10.73
CA PRO A 12 1.28 -1.59 -10.87
C PRO A 12 0.40 -1.03 -9.76
N LEU A 13 -0.66 -1.75 -9.38
CA LEU A 13 -1.58 -1.30 -8.32
C LEU A 13 -0.93 -1.32 -6.93
N GLU A 14 -0.03 -2.26 -6.64
CA GLU A 14 0.75 -2.25 -5.41
C GLU A 14 1.76 -1.10 -5.38
N ALA A 15 2.32 -0.71 -6.53
CA ALA A 15 3.20 0.44 -6.64
C ALA A 15 2.43 1.76 -6.42
N VAL A 16 1.26 1.90 -7.04
CA VAL A 16 0.34 3.03 -6.80
C VAL A 16 -0.03 3.10 -5.32
N LEU A 17 -0.45 1.98 -4.72
CA LEU A 17 -0.76 1.91 -3.29
C LEU A 17 0.41 2.37 -2.42
N LEU A 18 1.63 1.91 -2.70
CA LEU A 18 2.82 2.33 -1.95
C LEU A 18 3.09 3.83 -2.07
N ILE A 19 2.99 4.39 -3.28
CA ILE A 19 3.18 5.82 -3.53
C ILE A 19 2.11 6.62 -2.80
N THR A 20 0.84 6.21 -2.86
CA THR A 20 -0.27 6.87 -2.16
C THR A 20 -0.06 6.86 -0.65
N LEU A 21 0.37 5.74 -0.08
CA LEU A 21 0.68 5.62 1.36
C LEU A 21 1.87 6.47 1.79
N ALA A 22 2.86 6.64 0.92
CA ALA A 22 4.04 7.46 1.20
C ALA A 22 3.75 8.97 1.05
N GLY A 23 2.85 9.34 0.14
CA GLY A 23 2.48 10.73 -0.13
C GLY A 23 1.49 11.32 0.87
N HIS A 24 0.81 10.49 1.66
CA HIS A 24 -0.22 10.94 2.60
C HIS A 24 0.14 10.56 4.03
N ARG A 25 -0.10 11.48 4.97
CA ARG A 25 0.02 11.18 6.40
C ARG A 25 -0.91 10.01 6.78
N LEU A 26 -2.15 10.08 6.32
CA LEU A 26 -3.17 9.03 6.38
C LEU A 26 -3.78 8.91 5.00
N ALA A 27 -3.63 7.75 4.35
CA ALA A 27 -4.36 7.43 3.13
C ALA A 27 -5.73 6.87 3.53
N THR A 28 -6.75 7.69 3.40
CA THR A 28 -8.14 7.28 3.69
C THR A 28 -8.67 6.34 2.62
N ASP A 29 -9.76 5.64 2.91
CA ASP A 29 -10.39 4.76 1.92
C ASP A 29 -10.76 5.52 0.63
N GLU A 30 -11.25 6.76 0.73
CA GLU A 30 -11.52 7.65 -0.41
C GLU A 30 -10.26 7.94 -1.25
N ILE A 31 -9.17 8.36 -0.61
CA ILE A 31 -7.88 8.60 -1.27
C ILE A 31 -7.38 7.33 -1.97
N LEU A 32 -7.56 6.17 -1.34
CA LEU A 32 -7.12 4.90 -1.88
C LEU A 32 -7.99 4.44 -3.06
N MET A 33 -9.30 4.64 -2.99
CA MET A 33 -10.21 4.36 -4.10
C MET A 33 -9.86 5.21 -5.31
N GLU A 34 -9.74 6.53 -5.14
CA GLU A 34 -9.42 7.46 -6.23
C GLU A 34 -8.05 7.16 -6.86
N ALA A 35 -7.07 6.79 -6.04
CA ALA A 35 -5.74 6.46 -6.55
C ALA A 35 -5.72 5.14 -7.33
N LEU A 36 -6.43 4.11 -6.86
CA LEU A 36 -6.40 2.77 -7.47
C LEU A 36 -7.36 2.65 -8.66
N TRP A 37 -8.49 3.36 -8.60
CA TRP A 37 -9.55 3.36 -9.61
C TRP A 37 -10.02 4.80 -9.86
N PRO A 38 -9.27 5.60 -10.63
CA PRO A 38 -9.64 6.98 -10.94
C PRO A 38 -10.96 7.09 -11.72
N HIS A 39 -11.33 6.03 -12.43
CA HIS A 39 -12.60 5.91 -13.12
C HIS A 39 -13.54 5.01 -12.31
N PRO A 40 -14.74 5.50 -11.93
CA PRO A 40 -15.69 4.73 -11.13
C PRO A 40 -16.06 3.38 -11.75
N ASP A 41 -16.09 3.29 -13.08
CA ASP A 41 -16.44 2.07 -13.81
C ASP A 41 -15.40 0.94 -13.66
N ASP A 42 -14.15 1.28 -13.30
CA ASP A 42 -13.08 0.30 -13.07
C ASP A 42 -13.06 -0.21 -11.61
N MET A 43 -13.81 0.45 -10.72
CA MET A 43 -13.83 0.11 -9.29
C MET A 43 -14.69 -1.14 -9.05
N PRO A 44 -14.14 -2.21 -8.44
CA PRO A 44 -14.91 -3.42 -8.17
C PRO A 44 -15.88 -3.23 -7.00
N ASP A 45 -17.00 -3.95 -6.99
CA ASP A 45 -17.99 -3.90 -5.91
C ASP A 45 -17.40 -4.17 -4.52
N TYR A 46 -16.42 -5.08 -4.46
CA TYR A 46 -15.68 -5.47 -3.24
C TYR A 46 -14.32 -4.75 -3.13
N TRP A 47 -14.25 -3.48 -3.54
CA TRP A 47 -13.04 -2.65 -3.53
C TRP A 47 -12.31 -2.66 -2.19
N ALA A 48 -13.04 -2.62 -1.07
CA ALA A 48 -12.44 -2.58 0.27
C ALA A 48 -11.60 -3.84 0.54
N ASP A 49 -12.07 -5.00 0.11
CA ASP A 49 -11.33 -6.25 0.28
C ASP A 49 -10.15 -6.35 -0.70
N GLN A 50 -10.28 -5.77 -1.89
CA GLN A 50 -9.14 -5.63 -2.82
C GLN A 50 -8.02 -4.77 -2.21
N ILE A 51 -8.36 -3.64 -1.57
CA ILE A 51 -7.39 -2.80 -0.85
C ILE A 51 -6.70 -3.62 0.25
N LYS A 52 -7.47 -4.33 1.10
CA LYS A 52 -6.90 -5.16 2.18
C LYS A 52 -5.93 -6.22 1.65
N VAL A 53 -6.31 -6.95 0.59
CA VAL A 53 -5.46 -7.98 -0.03
C VAL A 53 -4.15 -7.37 -0.54
N ARG A 54 -4.23 -6.21 -1.20
CA ARG A 54 -3.06 -5.50 -1.71
C ARG A 54 -2.16 -4.98 -0.59
N VAL A 55 -2.73 -4.39 0.46
CA VAL A 55 -1.98 -3.98 1.66
C VAL A 55 -1.27 -5.18 2.29
N CYS A 56 -1.94 -6.32 2.44
CA CYS A 56 -1.33 -7.54 2.98
C CYS A 56 -0.16 -8.02 2.11
N LYS A 57 -0.28 -7.98 0.79
CA LYS A 57 0.79 -8.33 -0.14
C LYS A 57 1.96 -7.34 -0.03
N LEU A 58 1.68 -6.05 0.00
CA LEU A 58 2.69 -5.00 0.12
C LEU A 58 3.45 -5.09 1.46
N LYS A 59 2.77 -5.41 2.57
CA LYS A 59 3.42 -5.69 3.87
C LYS A 59 4.44 -6.83 3.78
N LYS A 60 4.10 -7.92 3.08
CA LYS A 60 5.02 -9.05 2.88
C LYS A 60 6.23 -8.64 2.03
N GLN A 61 5.97 -7.87 0.98
CA GLN A 61 7.00 -7.33 0.08
C GLN A 61 7.98 -6.41 0.82
N LEU A 62 7.48 -5.46 1.62
CA LEU A 62 8.31 -4.56 2.44
C LEU A 62 9.17 -5.34 3.45
N LYS A 63 8.58 -6.34 4.12
CA LYS A 63 9.32 -7.21 5.03
C LYS A 63 10.43 -8.01 4.33
N GLN A 64 10.17 -8.48 3.10
CA GLN A 64 11.13 -9.26 2.32
C GLN A 64 12.39 -8.46 1.97
N VAL A 65 12.26 -7.16 1.70
CA VAL A 65 13.39 -6.28 1.37
C VAL A 65 13.98 -5.58 2.61
N GLY A 66 13.55 -5.95 3.82
CA GLY A 66 14.04 -5.33 5.05
C GLY A 66 13.70 -3.85 5.18
N ALA A 67 12.58 -3.41 4.61
CA ALA A 67 12.15 -2.02 4.72
C ALA A 67 11.94 -1.61 6.18
N THR A 68 12.34 -0.40 6.53
CA THR A 68 12.15 0.13 7.89
C THR A 68 10.71 0.59 8.14
N GLU A 69 9.96 0.81 7.07
CA GLU A 69 8.60 1.28 7.03
C GLU A 69 7.60 0.12 7.22
N GLN A 70 6.53 0.40 7.95
CA GLN A 70 5.42 -0.50 8.19
C GLN A 70 4.10 0.18 7.83
N ILE A 71 3.21 -0.57 7.19
CA ILE A 71 1.84 -0.12 6.91
C ILE A 71 0.97 -0.44 8.13
N VAL A 72 0.38 0.59 8.74
CA VAL A 72 -0.51 0.47 9.91
C VAL A 72 -1.93 0.74 9.47
N ASN A 73 -2.87 -0.10 9.92
CA ASN A 73 -4.30 0.09 9.69
C ASN A 73 -4.87 0.94 10.83
N GLU A 74 -5.58 2.00 10.49
CA GLU A 74 -6.38 2.81 11.38
C GLU A 74 -7.85 2.46 11.16
N PHE A 75 -8.42 1.77 12.14
CA PHE A 75 -9.71 1.12 12.00
C PHE A 75 -10.80 2.12 11.59
N GLY A 76 -11.44 1.85 10.44
CA GLY A 76 -12.51 2.69 9.90
C GLY A 76 -12.05 4.03 9.30
N ARG A 77 -10.74 4.23 9.10
CA ARG A 77 -10.20 5.47 8.53
C ARG A 77 -9.27 5.26 7.35
N GLY A 78 -8.44 4.21 7.36
CA GLY A 78 -7.50 3.91 6.28
C GLY A 78 -6.14 3.45 6.78
N TYR A 79 -5.07 3.86 6.12
CA TYR A 79 -3.73 3.33 6.36
C TYR A 79 -2.65 4.42 6.43
N TRP A 80 -1.60 4.16 7.20
CA TRP A 80 -0.45 5.04 7.37
C TRP A 80 0.83 4.27 7.12
N LEU A 81 1.83 4.93 6.57
CA LEU A 81 3.20 4.41 6.53
C LEU A 81 3.98 4.96 7.73
N ARG A 82 4.39 4.07 8.63
CA ARG A 82 5.13 4.44 9.85
C ARG A 82 6.54 3.85 9.80
N ARG A 83 7.55 4.66 10.13
CA ARG A 83 8.91 4.14 10.34
C ARG A 83 8.96 3.35 11.66
N THR A 84 9.50 2.15 11.60
CA THR A 84 9.83 1.36 12.79
C THR A 84 11.05 1.99 13.44
N ALA A 85 10.98 2.29 14.74
CA ALA A 85 12.18 2.58 15.51
C ALA A 85 12.91 1.24 15.71
N ILE A 86 14.07 1.09 15.06
CA ILE A 86 15.03 0.00 15.32
C ILE A 86 15.95 0.49 16.43
#